data_AF-A0A9E3R6I2-F1
#
_entry.id   AF-A0A9E3R6I2-F1
#
_cell.length_a   1.000
_cell.length_b   1.000
_cell.length_c   1.000
_cell.angle_alpha   90.00
_cell.angle_beta   90.00
_cell.angle_gamma   90.00
#
_symmetry.space_group_name_H-M   'P 1'
#
loop_
_entity.id
_entity.type
_entity.pdbx_description
1 polymer ?
#
loop_
_entity_poly.entity_id
_entity_poly.type
_entity_poly.pdbx_seq_one_letter_code
_entity_poly.pdbx_strand_id
1 'polypeptide(L)'
;MTQAMRWWGTLGFGVALFTAVPGWAEGGTFSEDGANAAATTPELQQVPEDTSSKWSWEFTFGFAAAVRAEARAGYVLTGGGDALPPGTGGLVSSLKQAPYDRVWVNGPAWELRTTLKHVRMTVGLHKPFAVLGPGDVLVGEVIDGQERQVGARALSLLELRLGLGGEYTFGKVTPFLDMVGDVQWAWLDLTVDGVPAAFRAVSFGYALRGGARVALDEHFFVSASAEVGVIGPVRFGGQLVVGFNFGS
;
A
#
# COMPACT_ATOMS: atom_id res chain seq x y z
N MET A 1 -21.88 30.23 -24.32
CA MET A 1 -21.10 30.78 -23.21
C MET A 1 -21.85 30.49 -21.92
N THR A 2 -21.44 29.47 -21.17
CA THR A 2 -21.79 29.28 -19.75
C THR A 2 -20.81 28.25 -19.18
N GLN A 3 -19.81 28.74 -18.45
CA GLN A 3 -18.83 27.95 -17.71
C GLN A 3 -19.49 27.40 -16.44
N ALA A 4 -19.56 26.09 -16.30
CA ALA A 4 -19.88 25.44 -15.03
C ALA A 4 -18.57 25.15 -14.29
N MET A 5 -18.26 26.00 -13.31
CA MET A 5 -17.20 25.80 -12.31
C MET A 5 -17.51 24.53 -11.50
N ARG A 6 -16.70 23.49 -11.67
CA ARG A 6 -16.74 22.27 -10.85
C ARG A 6 -15.80 22.44 -9.67
N TRP A 7 -16.38 22.65 -8.49
CA TRP A 7 -15.74 22.70 -7.18
C TRP A 7 -15.37 21.27 -6.77
N TRP A 8 -14.08 20.93 -6.72
CA TRP A 8 -13.59 19.66 -6.16
C TRP A 8 -13.02 19.93 -4.77
N GLY A 9 -13.78 19.53 -3.75
CA GLY A 9 -13.35 19.55 -2.37
C GLY A 9 -12.13 18.64 -2.18
N THR A 10 -11.00 19.26 -1.86
CA THR A 10 -9.76 18.60 -1.51
C THR A 10 -9.89 18.09 -0.07
N LEU A 11 -10.25 16.82 0.12
CA LEU A 11 -10.11 16.16 1.42
C LEU A 11 -8.63 15.82 1.61
N GLY A 12 -7.89 16.78 2.16
CA GLY A 12 -6.51 16.59 2.62
C GLY A 12 -6.48 15.69 3.85
N PHE A 13 -5.98 14.47 3.71
CA PHE A 13 -5.54 13.66 4.84
C PHE A 13 -4.18 14.18 5.32
N GLY A 14 -4.19 14.97 6.38
CA GLY A 14 -2.97 15.40 7.07
C GLY A 14 -2.39 14.24 7.89
N VAL A 15 -1.17 13.83 7.56
CA VAL A 15 -0.37 12.92 8.40
C VAL A 15 0.40 13.78 9.40
N ALA A 16 0.04 13.71 10.67
CA ALA A 16 0.84 14.28 11.76
C ALA A 16 1.96 13.30 12.13
N LEU A 17 3.19 13.61 11.73
CA LEU A 17 4.40 12.95 12.25
C LEU A 17 4.73 13.54 13.63
N PHE A 18 4.59 12.75 14.69
CA PHE A 18 5.17 13.10 16.00
C PHE A 18 6.65 12.73 16.00
N THR A 19 7.53 13.73 15.99
CA THR A 19 8.96 13.58 16.28
C THR A 19 9.17 13.83 17.77
N ALA A 20 9.47 12.77 18.53
CA ALA A 20 9.99 12.90 19.89
C ALA A 20 11.51 12.75 19.85
N VAL A 21 12.23 13.84 20.13
CA VAL A 21 13.68 13.86 20.35
C VAL A 21 13.92 13.68 21.85
N PRO A 22 14.76 12.76 22.33
CA PRO A 22 15.15 12.71 23.73
C PRO A 22 16.32 13.68 23.97
N GLY A 23 16.08 14.74 24.73
CA GLY A 23 17.12 15.63 25.24
C GLY A 23 17.72 15.08 26.52
N TRP A 24 19.03 14.84 26.52
CA TRP A 24 19.86 14.60 27.70
C TRP A 24 20.74 15.81 27.99
N ALA A 25 20.90 16.09 29.28
CA ALA A 25 21.90 16.90 29.96
C ALA A 25 21.82 18.44 29.85
N GLU A 26 21.56 19.10 30.99
CA GLU A 26 22.55 19.91 31.71
C GLU A 26 21.98 20.47 33.03
N GLY A 27 22.83 20.60 34.06
CA GLY A 27 22.58 21.47 35.22
C GLY A 27 22.40 20.78 36.56
N GLY A 28 23.51 20.37 37.18
CA GLY A 28 23.52 19.94 38.59
C GLY A 28 23.42 21.10 39.58
N THR A 29 23.00 20.78 40.81
CA THR A 29 23.60 21.32 42.05
C THR A 29 23.56 20.22 43.10
N PHE A 30 24.71 20.00 43.75
CA PHE A 30 24.93 19.04 44.81
C PHE A 30 24.61 19.74 46.14
N SER A 31 23.75 19.14 46.97
CA SER A 31 23.57 19.56 48.37
C SER A 31 24.05 18.41 49.24
N GLU A 32 25.20 18.60 49.88
CA GLU A 32 25.67 17.77 50.98
C GLU A 32 24.84 18.14 52.21
N ASP A 33 23.97 17.24 52.65
CA ASP A 33 23.53 17.18 54.05
C ASP A 33 23.24 15.74 54.41
N GLY A 34 24.07 15.21 55.30
CA GLY A 34 24.04 13.81 55.72
C GLY A 34 22.94 13.51 56.73
N ALA A 35 22.31 12.36 56.57
CA ALA A 35 21.73 11.61 57.68
C ALA A 35 21.64 10.13 57.31
N ASN A 36 22.24 9.29 58.13
CA ASN A 36 22.17 7.83 58.07
C ASN A 36 20.71 7.36 58.01
N ALA A 37 20.30 6.82 56.85
CA ALA A 37 19.14 5.95 56.74
C ALA A 37 19.63 4.60 56.23
N ALA A 38 19.27 3.54 56.98
CA ALA A 38 19.65 2.16 56.71
C ALA A 38 19.51 1.83 55.22
N ALA A 39 20.55 1.22 54.66
CA ALA A 39 20.55 0.66 53.32
C ALA A 39 19.52 -0.48 53.24
N THR A 40 18.26 -0.10 53.06
CA THR A 40 17.23 -0.98 52.56
C THR A 40 17.41 -0.94 51.07
N THR A 41 18.23 -1.84 50.53
CA THR A 41 18.26 -2.08 49.08
C THR A 41 16.80 -2.29 48.67
N PRO A 42 16.19 -1.43 47.84
CA PRO A 42 14.90 -1.76 47.28
C PRO A 42 15.16 -3.02 46.47
N GLU A 43 14.61 -4.14 46.93
CA GLU A 43 14.52 -5.34 46.13
C GLU A 43 13.87 -4.90 44.83
N LEU A 44 14.68 -4.81 43.77
CA LEU A 44 14.19 -4.58 42.43
C LEU A 44 13.22 -5.72 42.20
N GLN A 45 11.93 -5.43 42.38
CA GLN A 45 10.86 -6.35 42.08
C GLN A 45 11.05 -6.65 40.60
N GLN A 46 11.68 -7.78 40.32
CA GLN A 46 11.81 -8.29 38.97
C GLN A 46 10.36 -8.47 38.53
N VAL A 47 9.87 -7.49 37.78
CA VAL A 47 8.65 -7.63 37.00
C VAL A 47 8.90 -8.91 36.22
N PRO A 48 8.08 -9.97 36.41
CA PRO A 48 8.31 -11.21 35.72
C PRO A 48 8.32 -10.86 34.24
N GLU A 49 9.49 -10.98 33.61
CA GLU A 49 9.61 -10.89 32.17
C GLU A 49 8.80 -12.07 31.66
N ASP A 50 7.54 -11.82 31.31
CA ASP A 50 6.65 -12.79 30.71
C ASP A 50 7.28 -13.17 29.36
N THR A 51 8.20 -14.12 29.43
CA THR A 51 8.96 -14.68 28.31
C THR A 51 8.09 -15.67 27.54
N SER A 52 6.77 -15.53 27.65
CA SER A 52 5.81 -16.12 26.75
C SER A 52 5.92 -15.37 25.42
N SER A 53 6.61 -15.97 24.45
CA SER A 53 6.60 -15.54 23.06
C SER A 53 5.20 -15.76 22.48
N LYS A 54 4.24 -14.91 22.87
CA LYS A 54 2.86 -14.99 22.38
C LYS A 54 2.85 -14.54 20.93
N TRP A 55 2.50 -15.48 20.07
CA TRP A 55 2.21 -15.22 18.68
C TRP A 55 0.79 -14.70 18.61
N SER A 56 0.58 -13.53 18.01
CA SER A 56 -0.76 -13.11 17.61
C SER A 56 -1.04 -13.45 16.15
N TRP A 57 -2.30 -13.77 15.85
CA TRP A 57 -2.77 -14.04 14.49
C TRP A 57 -4.00 -13.20 14.20
N GLU A 58 -3.92 -12.42 13.13
CA GLU A 58 -4.97 -11.49 12.75
C GLU A 58 -5.32 -11.66 11.29
N PHE A 59 -6.61 -11.65 10.99
CA PHE A 59 -7.12 -11.61 9.62
C PHE A 59 -7.85 -10.30 9.42
N THR A 60 -7.62 -9.65 8.27
CA THR A 60 -8.28 -8.39 7.94
C THR A 60 -8.91 -8.44 6.56
N PHE A 61 -10.04 -7.76 6.45
CA PHE A 61 -10.73 -7.50 5.20
C PHE A 61 -11.09 -6.02 5.12
N GLY A 62 -10.94 -5.44 3.93
CA GLY A 62 -11.39 -4.08 3.69
C GLY A 62 -11.15 -3.63 2.27
N PHE A 63 -11.04 -2.33 2.10
CA PHE A 63 -10.87 -1.69 0.80
C PHE A 63 -9.56 -0.92 0.76
N ALA A 64 -8.85 -1.09 -0.35
CA ALA A 64 -7.67 -0.31 -0.70
C ALA A 64 -8.02 0.65 -1.84
N ALA A 65 -7.42 1.83 -1.80
CA ALA A 65 -7.40 2.78 -2.89
C ALA A 65 -5.96 3.22 -3.14
N ALA A 66 -5.54 3.27 -4.40
CA ALA A 66 -4.17 3.63 -4.75
C ALA A 66 -4.11 4.37 -6.08
N VAL A 67 -3.01 5.09 -6.27
CA VAL A 67 -2.61 5.67 -7.56
C VAL A 67 -1.37 4.95 -8.06
N ARG A 68 -1.47 4.46 -9.30
CA ARG A 68 -0.47 3.62 -9.95
C ARG A 68 0.07 4.25 -11.22
N ALA A 69 1.34 3.98 -11.49
CA ALA A 69 1.98 4.24 -12.77
C ALA A 69 2.18 2.92 -13.51
N GLU A 70 1.15 2.48 -14.24
CA GLU A 70 1.18 1.28 -15.09
C GLU A 70 2.17 1.44 -16.26
N ALA A 71 2.53 2.69 -16.60
CA ALA A 71 3.66 3.04 -17.45
C ALA A 71 5.00 2.35 -17.10
N ARG A 72 5.15 1.91 -15.84
CA ARG A 72 6.36 1.24 -15.35
C ARG A 72 6.30 -0.28 -15.46
N ALA A 73 5.15 -0.85 -15.82
CA ALA A 73 4.99 -2.29 -15.99
C ALA A 73 5.42 -2.73 -17.41
N GLY A 74 6.20 -3.81 -17.48
CA GLY A 74 6.65 -4.39 -18.75
C GLY A 74 5.57 -5.27 -19.37
N TYR A 75 4.61 -4.65 -20.07
CA TYR A 75 3.55 -5.41 -20.76
C TYR A 75 4.08 -6.15 -21.97
N VAL A 76 3.62 -7.40 -22.14
CA VAL A 76 3.93 -8.28 -23.26
C VAL A 76 2.63 -8.66 -23.95
N LEU A 77 2.63 -8.63 -25.29
CA LEU A 77 1.50 -9.10 -26.09
C LEU A 77 1.36 -10.63 -25.95
N THR A 78 0.16 -11.08 -25.63
CA THR A 78 -0.14 -12.50 -25.37
C THR A 78 -1.30 -13.04 -26.19
N GLY A 79 -2.06 -12.19 -26.89
CA GLY A 79 -3.18 -12.59 -27.73
C GLY A 79 -3.57 -11.55 -28.78
N GLY A 80 -4.10 -12.03 -29.91
CA GLY A 80 -4.55 -11.22 -31.05
C GLY A 80 -4.09 -11.75 -32.42
N GLY A 81 -3.04 -12.59 -32.46
CA GLY A 81 -2.62 -13.36 -33.64
C GLY A 81 -2.25 -12.53 -34.87
N ASP A 82 -2.25 -13.15 -36.05
CA ASP A 82 -1.89 -12.54 -37.36
C ASP A 82 -2.86 -11.44 -37.82
N ALA A 83 -4.00 -11.28 -37.12
CA ALA A 83 -4.98 -10.23 -37.39
C ALA A 83 -4.55 -8.87 -36.84
N LEU A 84 -3.56 -8.85 -35.94
CA LEU A 84 -3.00 -7.61 -35.43
C LEU A 84 -2.01 -7.01 -36.43
N PRO A 85 -1.98 -5.68 -36.56
CA PRO A 85 -1.00 -5.04 -37.42
C PRO A 85 0.45 -5.32 -37.03
N PRO A 86 1.40 -5.30 -37.99
CA PRO A 86 2.82 -5.33 -37.69
C PRO A 86 3.22 -4.23 -36.69
N GLY A 87 4.11 -4.53 -35.75
CA GLY A 87 4.58 -3.57 -34.75
C GLY A 87 3.70 -3.44 -33.49
N THR A 88 2.53 -4.10 -33.43
CA THR A 88 1.63 -4.09 -32.27
C THR A 88 2.30 -4.59 -30.97
N GLY A 89 3.29 -5.48 -31.07
CA GLY A 89 4.09 -5.90 -29.90
C GLY A 89 4.93 -4.78 -29.26
N GLY A 90 5.17 -3.68 -29.98
CA GLY A 90 5.91 -2.50 -29.52
C GLY A 90 5.07 -1.42 -28.81
N LEU A 91 3.76 -1.60 -28.72
CA LEU A 91 2.78 -0.67 -28.09
C LEU A 91 3.07 -0.31 -26.62
N VAL A 92 4.05 -0.97 -26.00
CA VAL A 92 4.51 -0.73 -24.63
C VAL A 92 4.95 0.73 -24.41
N SER A 93 5.35 1.46 -25.45
CA SER A 93 5.69 2.89 -25.34
C SER A 93 4.51 3.80 -25.02
N SER A 94 3.30 3.46 -25.44
CA SER A 94 2.13 4.34 -25.29
C SER A 94 1.31 4.06 -24.05
N LEU A 95 1.50 2.88 -23.46
CA LEU A 95 1.18 2.62 -22.06
C LEU A 95 1.99 3.50 -21.09
N LYS A 96 3.02 4.21 -21.58
CA LYS A 96 3.78 5.19 -20.77
C LYS A 96 3.15 6.57 -20.70
N GLN A 97 2.10 6.82 -21.49
CA GLN A 97 1.42 8.11 -21.54
C GLN A 97 0.13 8.08 -20.70
N ALA A 98 -0.37 9.27 -20.33
CA ALA A 98 -1.69 9.37 -19.69
C ALA A 98 -2.74 8.71 -20.60
N PRO A 99 -3.70 7.96 -20.04
CA PRO A 99 -4.08 7.88 -18.62
C PRO A 99 -3.28 6.85 -17.78
N TYR A 100 -2.41 6.05 -18.39
CA TYR A 100 -1.78 4.89 -17.75
C TYR A 100 -0.63 5.22 -16.79
N ASP A 101 -0.10 6.45 -16.77
CA ASP A 101 0.92 6.90 -15.79
C ASP A 101 0.34 7.22 -14.39
N ARG A 102 -0.98 7.42 -14.27
CA ARG A 102 -1.66 7.76 -13.01
C ARG A 102 -3.05 7.15 -12.94
N VAL A 103 -3.12 5.83 -12.99
CA VAL A 103 -4.39 5.10 -12.89
C VAL A 103 -4.83 5.07 -11.44
N TRP A 104 -6.06 5.55 -11.19
CA TRP A 104 -6.74 5.33 -9.93
C TRP A 104 -7.26 3.91 -9.87
N VAL A 105 -6.90 3.20 -8.81
CA VAL A 105 -7.40 1.86 -8.55
C VAL A 105 -8.06 1.79 -7.18
N ASN A 106 -9.09 0.96 -7.08
CA ASN A 106 -9.75 0.64 -5.82
C ASN A 106 -10.21 -0.81 -5.81
N GLY A 107 -10.29 -1.42 -4.63
CA GLY A 107 -10.78 -2.80 -4.56
C GLY A 107 -10.63 -3.43 -3.19
N PRO A 108 -11.13 -4.66 -3.06
CA PRO A 108 -11.00 -5.43 -1.84
C PRO A 108 -9.55 -5.84 -1.57
N ALA A 109 -9.23 -5.89 -0.29
CA ALA A 109 -7.95 -6.33 0.23
C ALA A 109 -8.16 -7.29 1.39
N TRP A 110 -7.44 -8.40 1.36
CA TRP A 110 -7.42 -9.42 2.41
C TRP A 110 -5.99 -9.55 2.92
N GLU A 111 -5.79 -9.53 4.24
CA GLU A 111 -4.46 -9.74 4.82
C GLU A 111 -4.50 -10.63 6.03
N LEU A 112 -3.59 -11.59 6.07
CA LEU A 112 -3.20 -12.34 7.25
C LEU A 112 -1.97 -11.67 7.86
N ARG A 113 -1.98 -11.47 9.16
CA ARG A 113 -0.87 -10.88 9.90
C ARG A 113 -0.53 -11.76 11.08
N THR A 114 0.75 -11.79 11.39
CA THR A 114 1.22 -12.38 12.63
C THR A 114 2.22 -11.46 13.29
N THR A 115 2.10 -11.32 14.61
CA THR A 115 2.99 -10.49 15.39
C THR A 115 3.67 -11.33 16.46
N LEU A 116 4.99 -11.18 16.56
CA LEU A 116 5.80 -11.73 17.62
C LEU A 116 6.50 -10.58 18.35
N LYS A 117 6.09 -10.33 19.59
CA LYS A 117 6.50 -9.16 20.39
C LYS A 117 6.16 -7.85 19.67
N HIS A 118 7.13 -7.31 18.92
CA HIS A 118 6.99 -6.08 18.15
C HIS A 118 7.23 -6.29 16.66
N VAL A 119 7.58 -7.51 16.23
CA VAL A 119 7.84 -7.82 14.83
C VAL A 119 6.54 -8.29 14.20
N ARG A 120 6.13 -7.60 13.14
CA ARG A 120 4.90 -7.88 12.40
C ARG A 120 5.25 -8.44 11.03
N MET A 121 4.60 -9.53 10.67
CA MET A 121 4.67 -10.13 9.34
C MET A 121 3.28 -10.05 8.70
N THR A 122 3.21 -9.71 7.42
CA THR A 122 1.96 -9.60 6.67
C THR A 122 2.03 -10.43 5.39
N VAL A 123 0.95 -11.15 5.09
CA VAL A 123 0.70 -11.72 3.76
C VAL A 123 -0.67 -11.23 3.32
N GLY A 124 -0.76 -10.65 2.14
CA GLY A 124 -1.99 -10.05 1.63
C GLY A 124 -2.29 -10.41 0.19
N LEU A 125 -3.57 -10.44 -0.14
CA LEU A 125 -4.07 -10.54 -1.51
C LEU A 125 -4.94 -9.32 -1.76
N HIS A 126 -4.67 -8.57 -2.84
CA HIS A 126 -5.46 -7.42 -3.24
C HIS A 126 -6.00 -7.65 -4.65
N LYS A 127 -7.25 -7.27 -4.89
CA LYS A 127 -7.87 -7.28 -6.23
C LYS A 127 -8.32 -5.88 -6.60
N PRO A 128 -7.42 -4.99 -7.02
CA PRO A 128 -7.80 -3.67 -7.48
C PRO A 128 -8.52 -3.71 -8.83
N PHE A 129 -9.39 -2.74 -9.04
CA PHE A 129 -10.03 -2.41 -10.29
C PHE A 129 -9.61 -1.01 -10.70
N ALA A 130 -9.21 -0.86 -11.96
CA ALA A 130 -8.87 0.44 -12.52
C ALA A 130 -10.15 1.22 -12.85
N VAL A 131 -10.20 2.48 -12.43
CA VAL A 131 -11.26 3.40 -12.82
C VAL A 131 -10.84 4.10 -14.10
N LEU A 132 -11.29 3.59 -15.25
CA LEU A 132 -11.02 4.19 -16.57
C LEU A 132 -12.24 5.02 -17.01
N GLY A 133 -12.01 6.26 -17.47
CA GLY A 133 -13.07 7.14 -17.98
C GLY A 133 -13.41 6.89 -19.47
N PRO A 134 -14.61 7.26 -19.96
CA PRO A 134 -14.97 7.11 -21.38
C PRO A 134 -14.11 7.91 -22.38
N GLY A 135 -13.32 8.90 -21.91
CA GLY A 135 -12.41 9.72 -22.72
C GLY A 135 -10.95 9.27 -22.70
N ASP A 136 -10.63 8.23 -21.92
CA ASP A 136 -9.27 7.71 -21.68
C ASP A 136 -8.90 6.57 -22.67
N VAL A 137 -9.79 6.30 -23.63
CA VAL A 137 -9.92 5.01 -24.31
C VAL A 137 -9.63 5.09 -25.81
N LEU A 138 -9.20 6.23 -26.37
CA LEU A 138 -8.80 6.30 -27.78
C LEU A 138 -7.63 7.26 -27.95
N VAL A 139 -6.42 6.70 -28.08
CA VAL A 139 -5.21 7.46 -28.44
C VAL A 139 -4.85 7.09 -29.88
N GLY A 140 -4.70 8.10 -30.73
CA GLY A 140 -4.09 7.94 -32.05
C GLY A 140 -2.60 7.71 -31.88
N GLU A 141 -2.10 6.55 -32.30
CA GLU A 141 -0.72 6.15 -32.09
C GLU A 141 -0.05 5.76 -33.40
N VAL A 142 1.17 6.24 -33.60
CA VAL A 142 1.95 5.87 -34.78
C VAL A 142 2.60 4.50 -34.57
N ILE A 143 1.97 3.45 -35.12
CA ILE A 143 2.49 2.08 -35.13
C ILE A 143 2.99 1.78 -36.54
N ASP A 144 4.28 1.50 -36.67
CA ASP A 144 4.93 1.23 -37.97
C ASP A 144 4.76 2.39 -38.98
N GLY A 145 4.84 3.63 -38.48
CA GLY A 145 4.69 4.84 -39.29
C GLY A 145 3.25 5.20 -39.69
N GLN A 146 2.24 4.46 -39.23
CA GLN A 146 0.82 4.72 -39.48
C GLN A 146 0.10 5.09 -38.17
N GLU A 147 -0.72 6.14 -38.20
CA GLU A 147 -1.59 6.47 -37.07
C GLU A 147 -2.72 5.45 -36.95
N ARG A 148 -2.81 4.80 -35.79
CA ARG A 148 -3.76 3.73 -35.47
C ARG A 148 -4.50 4.07 -34.20
N GLN A 149 -5.76 3.66 -34.12
CA GLN A 149 -6.56 3.90 -32.93
C GLN A 149 -6.36 2.79 -31.92
N VAL A 150 -5.85 3.15 -30.73
CA VAL A 150 -5.66 2.22 -29.62
C VAL A 150 -6.62 2.57 -28.51
N GLY A 151 -7.38 1.58 -28.03
CA GLY A 151 -8.30 1.79 -26.92
C GLY A 151 -8.31 0.72 -25.86
N ALA A 152 -8.26 1.15 -24.59
CA ALA A 152 -8.36 0.24 -23.45
C ALA A 152 -9.80 -0.17 -23.18
N ARG A 153 -10.00 -1.48 -23.14
CA ARG A 153 -11.29 -2.08 -22.85
C ARG A 153 -11.40 -2.53 -21.40
N ALA A 154 -10.34 -3.14 -20.87
CA ALA A 154 -10.34 -3.65 -19.50
C ALA A 154 -8.91 -3.71 -18.94
N LEU A 155 -8.75 -3.36 -17.67
CA LEU A 155 -7.53 -3.59 -16.90
C LEU A 155 -7.90 -4.33 -15.61
N SER A 156 -7.44 -5.57 -15.50
CA SER A 156 -7.60 -6.40 -14.31
C SER A 156 -6.27 -6.55 -13.60
N LEU A 157 -6.28 -6.35 -12.28
CA LEU A 157 -5.08 -6.40 -11.44
C LEU A 157 -5.26 -7.44 -10.33
N LEU A 158 -4.21 -8.19 -10.03
CA LEU A 158 -4.11 -9.05 -8.85
C LEU A 158 -2.77 -8.80 -8.20
N GLU A 159 -2.74 -8.67 -6.88
CA GLU A 159 -1.50 -8.39 -6.15
C GLU A 159 -1.35 -9.34 -4.97
N LEU A 160 -0.20 -10.01 -4.90
CA LEU A 160 0.26 -10.70 -3.72
C LEU A 160 1.20 -9.77 -2.98
N ARG A 161 0.97 -9.62 -1.68
CA ARG A 161 1.67 -8.68 -0.82
C ARG A 161 2.36 -9.41 0.32
N LEU A 162 3.61 -9.09 0.57
CA LEU A 162 4.39 -9.58 1.68
C LEU A 162 4.92 -8.39 2.46
N GLY A 163 4.81 -8.40 3.78
CA GLY A 163 5.24 -7.30 4.62
C GLY A 163 6.03 -7.77 5.83
N LEU A 164 7.03 -6.99 6.20
CA LEU A 164 7.75 -7.11 7.45
C LEU A 164 7.86 -5.73 8.08
N GLY A 165 7.54 -5.64 9.36
CA GLY A 165 7.49 -4.36 10.04
C GLY A 165 7.50 -4.50 11.54
N GLY A 166 7.17 -3.40 12.19
CA GLY A 166 6.99 -3.39 13.63
C GLY A 166 5.75 -2.65 14.07
N GLU A 167 5.25 -3.06 15.23
CA GLU A 167 4.09 -2.46 15.87
C GLU A 167 4.26 -2.38 17.38
N TYR A 168 3.61 -1.38 17.97
CA TYR A 168 3.65 -1.15 19.40
C TYR A 168 2.29 -0.71 19.91
N THR A 169 1.79 -1.35 20.96
CA THR A 169 0.45 -1.08 21.49
C THR A 169 0.49 -0.10 22.66
N PHE A 170 -0.27 0.98 22.55
CA PHE A 170 -0.52 1.96 23.59
C PHE A 170 -2.01 1.95 23.96
N GLY A 171 -2.38 1.20 24.99
CA GLY A 171 -3.78 1.01 25.36
C GLY A 171 -4.57 0.36 24.22
N LYS A 172 -5.56 1.07 23.67
CA LYS A 172 -6.40 0.56 22.56
C LYS A 172 -5.82 0.81 21.17
N VAL A 173 -4.75 1.59 21.05
CA VAL A 173 -4.20 2.01 19.76
C VAL A 173 -2.86 1.32 19.52
N THR A 174 -2.71 0.69 18.37
CA THR A 174 -1.42 0.13 17.94
C THR A 174 -0.98 0.79 16.63
N PRO A 175 -0.08 1.79 16.67
CA PRO A 175 0.65 2.22 15.49
C PRO A 175 1.55 1.10 14.94
N PHE A 176 1.74 1.09 13.62
CA PHE A 176 2.63 0.17 12.94
C PHE A 176 3.33 0.82 11.73
N LEU A 177 4.47 0.24 11.36
CA LEU A 177 5.24 0.60 10.19
C LEU A 177 5.82 -0.67 9.55
N ASP A 178 5.51 -0.89 8.28
CA ASP A 178 5.92 -2.07 7.51
C ASP A 178 6.69 -1.64 6.25
N MET A 179 7.73 -2.41 5.92
CA MET A 179 8.22 -2.51 4.55
C MET A 179 7.44 -3.61 3.83
N VAL A 180 6.88 -3.28 2.68
CA VAL A 180 6.00 -4.14 1.92
C VAL A 180 6.60 -4.39 0.55
N GLY A 181 6.68 -5.66 0.15
CA GLY A 181 6.96 -6.08 -1.21
C GLY A 181 5.68 -6.61 -1.87
N ASP A 182 5.50 -6.33 -3.15
CA ASP A 182 4.32 -6.75 -3.91
C ASP A 182 4.72 -7.42 -5.22
N VAL A 183 4.05 -8.52 -5.54
CA VAL A 183 4.05 -9.15 -6.86
C VAL A 183 2.71 -8.88 -7.49
N GLN A 184 2.72 -8.28 -8.66
CA GLN A 184 1.51 -7.79 -9.31
C GLN A 184 1.35 -8.43 -10.68
N TRP A 185 0.17 -8.95 -10.93
CA TRP A 185 -0.26 -9.45 -12.22
C TRP A 185 -1.28 -8.49 -12.81
N ALA A 186 -0.98 -8.01 -14.02
CA ALA A 186 -1.87 -7.15 -14.78
C ALA A 186 -2.27 -7.83 -16.09
N TRP A 187 -3.57 -7.83 -16.37
CA TRP A 187 -4.15 -8.23 -17.65
C TRP A 187 -4.83 -7.02 -18.26
N LEU A 188 -4.38 -6.64 -19.46
CA LEU A 188 -4.84 -5.47 -20.17
C LEU A 188 -5.41 -5.91 -21.52
N ASP A 189 -6.69 -5.67 -21.73
CA ASP A 189 -7.35 -5.87 -23.01
C ASP A 189 -7.47 -4.53 -23.73
N LEU A 190 -6.86 -4.46 -24.91
CA LEU A 190 -6.89 -3.32 -25.81
C LEU A 190 -7.65 -3.67 -27.09
N THR A 191 -8.02 -2.65 -27.84
CA THR A 191 -8.39 -2.76 -29.25
C THR A 191 -7.44 -1.89 -30.08
N VAL A 192 -6.97 -2.41 -31.21
CA VAL A 192 -6.14 -1.70 -32.18
C VAL A 192 -6.89 -1.71 -33.50
N ASP A 193 -7.33 -0.55 -33.97
CA ASP A 193 -8.18 -0.42 -35.16
C ASP A 193 -9.44 -1.32 -35.08
N GLY A 194 -9.98 -1.50 -33.88
CA GLY A 194 -11.14 -2.36 -33.60
C GLY A 194 -10.82 -3.86 -33.43
N VAL A 195 -9.57 -4.28 -33.66
CA VAL A 195 -9.11 -5.67 -33.44
C VAL A 195 -8.67 -5.85 -31.99
N PRO A 196 -9.17 -6.87 -31.26
CA PRO A 196 -8.78 -7.09 -29.87
C PRO A 196 -7.32 -7.55 -29.74
N ALA A 197 -6.60 -6.96 -28.78
CA ALA A 197 -5.23 -7.30 -28.42
C ALA A 197 -5.14 -7.49 -26.90
N ALA A 198 -4.52 -8.60 -26.46
CA ALA A 198 -4.41 -8.93 -25.04
C ALA A 198 -2.96 -8.83 -24.56
N PHE A 199 -2.73 -8.04 -23.52
CA PHE A 199 -1.43 -7.80 -22.92
C PHE A 199 -1.39 -8.29 -21.48
N ARG A 200 -0.21 -8.76 -21.05
CA ARG A 200 0.04 -9.15 -19.66
C ARG A 200 1.31 -8.54 -19.14
N ALA A 201 1.31 -8.16 -17.88
CA ALA A 201 2.52 -7.77 -17.17
C ALA A 201 2.60 -8.50 -15.82
N VAL A 202 3.83 -8.84 -15.44
CA VAL A 202 4.17 -9.18 -14.07
C VAL A 202 5.16 -8.13 -13.60
N SER A 203 4.84 -7.46 -12.50
CA SER A 203 5.70 -6.45 -11.93
C SER A 203 5.92 -6.71 -10.45
N PHE A 204 6.99 -6.12 -9.94
CA PHE A 204 7.36 -6.22 -8.55
C PHE A 204 7.65 -4.83 -8.00
N GLY A 205 7.18 -4.59 -6.78
CA GLY A 205 7.27 -3.30 -6.12
C GLY A 205 7.71 -3.42 -4.67
N TYR A 206 8.20 -2.29 -4.15
CA TYR A 206 8.46 -2.09 -2.74
C TYR A 206 7.84 -0.78 -2.29
N ALA A 207 7.20 -0.81 -1.13
CA ALA A 207 6.59 0.36 -0.52
C ALA A 207 6.82 0.39 0.99
N LEU A 208 6.75 1.59 1.56
CA LEU A 208 6.62 1.78 2.99
C LEU A 208 5.15 1.99 3.31
N ARG A 209 4.66 1.24 4.30
CA ARG A 209 3.28 1.32 4.78
C ARG A 209 3.25 1.67 6.26
N GLY A 210 2.59 2.76 6.60
CA GLY A 210 2.40 3.20 7.99
C GLY A 210 0.93 3.35 8.32
N GLY A 211 0.55 3.04 9.55
CA GLY A 211 -0.84 3.14 9.97
C GLY A 211 -1.04 2.97 11.47
N ALA A 212 -2.30 2.94 11.85
CA ALA A 212 -2.69 2.62 13.22
C ALA A 212 -3.94 1.73 13.20
N ARG A 213 -3.99 0.79 14.13
CA ARG A 213 -5.20 0.04 14.47
C ARG A 213 -5.75 0.50 15.81
N VAL A 214 -7.08 0.44 15.93
CA VAL A 214 -7.82 0.71 17.15
C VAL A 214 -8.62 -0.54 17.50
N ALA A 215 -8.33 -1.12 18.66
CA ALA A 215 -9.08 -2.25 19.20
C ALA A 215 -10.49 -1.78 19.60
N LEU A 216 -11.50 -2.45 19.04
CA LEU A 216 -12.91 -2.26 19.42
C LEU A 216 -13.22 -3.13 20.64
N ASP A 217 -12.77 -4.38 20.60
CA ASP A 217 -12.78 -5.34 21.70
C ASP A 217 -11.55 -6.27 21.61
N GLU A 218 -11.58 -7.40 22.31
CA GLU A 218 -10.49 -8.39 22.35
C GLU A 218 -10.27 -9.10 21.00
N HIS A 219 -11.29 -9.15 20.16
CA HIS A 219 -11.30 -9.91 18.93
C HIS A 219 -11.35 -9.03 17.68
N PHE A 220 -11.88 -7.81 17.76
CA PHE A 220 -12.14 -6.94 16.63
C PHE A 220 -11.37 -5.63 16.71
N PHE A 221 -10.90 -5.17 15.57
CA PHE A 221 -10.26 -3.88 15.43
C PHE A 221 -10.57 -3.24 14.08
N VAL A 222 -10.35 -1.93 14.01
CA VAL A 222 -10.33 -1.18 12.75
C VAL A 222 -8.92 -0.65 12.52
N SER A 223 -8.50 -0.58 11.27
CA SER A 223 -7.17 -0.07 10.93
C SER A 223 -7.24 0.82 9.70
N ALA A 224 -6.50 1.93 9.78
CA ALA A 224 -6.26 2.82 8.66
C ALA A 224 -4.75 2.89 8.39
N SER A 225 -4.37 2.88 7.12
CA SER A 225 -2.97 2.99 6.72
C SER A 225 -2.80 3.74 5.42
N ALA A 226 -1.61 4.32 5.27
CA ALA A 226 -1.14 4.95 4.05
C ALA A 226 0.13 4.22 3.58
N GLU A 227 0.32 4.23 2.27
CA GLU A 227 1.43 3.59 1.60
C GLU A 227 2.10 4.55 0.63
N VAL A 228 3.43 4.52 0.59
CA VAL A 228 4.25 5.26 -0.38
C VAL A 228 5.19 4.29 -1.06
N GLY A 229 5.07 4.19 -2.39
CA GLY A 229 5.90 3.33 -3.21
C GLY A 229 7.32 3.89 -3.33
N VAL A 230 8.30 3.00 -3.12
CA VAL A 230 9.74 3.29 -3.30
C VAL A 230 10.17 2.84 -4.69
N ILE A 231 9.80 1.62 -5.08
CA ILE A 231 10.09 1.00 -6.38
C ILE A 231 8.81 0.33 -6.90
N GLY A 232 8.66 0.30 -8.22
CA GLY A 232 7.53 -0.35 -8.88
C GLY A 232 6.41 0.64 -9.29
N PRO A 233 5.22 0.10 -9.59
CA PRO A 233 4.13 0.88 -10.18
C PRO A 233 3.26 1.60 -9.13
N VAL A 234 3.22 1.15 -7.87
CA VAL A 234 2.50 1.89 -6.81
C VAL A 234 3.25 3.19 -6.52
N ARG A 235 2.54 4.33 -6.49
CA ARG A 235 3.12 5.62 -6.05
C ARG A 235 2.69 5.97 -4.65
N PHE A 236 1.38 5.97 -4.42
CA PHE A 236 0.80 6.18 -3.10
C PHE A 236 -0.53 5.44 -3.01
N GLY A 237 -0.90 5.06 -1.79
CA GLY A 237 -2.16 4.38 -1.52
C GLY A 237 -2.61 4.56 -0.09
N GLY A 238 -3.84 4.13 0.15
CA GLY A 238 -4.44 4.09 1.46
C GLY A 238 -5.35 2.88 1.59
N GLN A 239 -5.51 2.40 2.81
CA GLN A 239 -6.34 1.24 3.09
C GLN A 239 -7.10 1.46 4.39
N LEU A 240 -8.38 1.09 4.36
CA LEU A 240 -9.23 0.99 5.54
C LEU A 240 -9.72 -0.45 5.67
N VAL A 241 -9.49 -1.07 6.83
CA VAL A 241 -9.85 -2.47 7.08
C VAL A 241 -10.52 -2.65 8.42
N VAL A 242 -11.33 -3.70 8.49
CA VAL A 242 -11.79 -4.33 9.73
C VAL A 242 -11.00 -5.63 9.90
N GLY A 243 -10.60 -5.91 11.13
CA GLY A 243 -9.80 -7.07 11.47
C GLY A 243 -10.39 -7.89 12.60
N PHE A 244 -10.04 -9.18 12.58
CA PHE A 244 -10.36 -10.15 13.60
C PHE A 244 -9.07 -10.81 14.12
N ASN A 245 -8.89 -10.87 15.44
CA ASN A 245 -7.80 -11.54 16.13
C ASN A 245 -8.29 -12.90 16.67
N PHE A 246 -7.54 -13.96 16.42
CA PHE A 246 -7.93 -15.33 16.75
C PHE A 246 -6.82 -16.20 17.33
N GLY A 247 -5.72 -15.60 17.78
CA GLY A 247 -4.67 -16.33 18.48
C GLY A 247 -3.89 -15.41 19.40
N SER A 248 -3.70 -15.84 20.66
CA SER A 248 -2.79 -15.24 21.65
C SER A 248 -2.07 -16.32 22.43
#